data_AF-A0A4V6IBY7-F1
#
_entry.id   AF-A0A4V6IBY7-F1
#
_cell.length_a   1.000
_cell.length_b   1.000
_cell.length_c   1.000
_cell.angle_alpha   90.00
_cell.angle_beta   90.00
_cell.angle_gamma   90.00
#
_symmetry.space_group_name_H-M   'P 1'
#
loop_
_entity.id
_entity.type
_entity.pdbx_description
1 polymer ?
#
loop_
_entity_poly.entity_id
_entity_poly.type
_entity_poly.pdbx_seq_one_letter_code
_entity_poly.pdbx_strand_id
1 'polypeptide(L)' 'MCAAGSRASAGLLTDDAGGHALEVGAYRTAAGTEMHERIWTTRAIEPHGEGRRIKLGPALP' A
#
# COMPACT_ATOMS: atom_id res chain seq x y z
N MET A 1 1.85 20.95 -9.63
CA MET A 1 1.18 20.91 -8.31
C MET A 1 1.16 19.46 -7.86
N CYS A 2 2.02 19.07 -6.91
CA CYS A 2 1.60 18.02 -5.98
C CYS A 2 1.73 18.58 -4.59
N ALA A 3 0.54 18.70 -4.03
CA ALA A 3 0.26 18.80 -2.64
C ALA A 3 -0.72 17.64 -2.39
N ALA A 4 -0.46 16.79 -1.39
CA ALA A 4 -1.45 15.89 -0.77
C ALA A 4 -2.49 15.21 -1.71
N GLY A 5 -2.06 14.58 -2.81
CA GLY A 5 -2.98 14.01 -3.81
C GLY A 5 -2.36 12.96 -4.75
N SER A 6 -1.24 12.34 -4.35
CA SER A 6 -0.62 11.30 -5.16
C SER A 6 -1.39 9.98 -5.03
N ARG A 7 -1.79 9.42 -6.19
CA ARG A 7 -2.38 8.08 -6.29
C ARG A 7 -1.32 7.12 -6.79
N ALA A 8 -1.22 5.97 -6.13
CA ALA A 8 -0.39 4.85 -6.55
C ALA A 8 -1.29 3.63 -6.76
N SER A 9 -0.91 2.74 -7.67
CA SER A 9 -1.50 1.41 -7.78
C SER A 9 -1.06 0.57 -6.58
N ALA A 10 -2.02 -0.11 -5.95
CA ALA A 10 -1.74 -1.04 -4.88
C ALA A 10 -2.47 -2.37 -5.11
N GLY A 11 -1.78 -3.47 -4.86
CA GLY A 11 -2.29 -4.83 -4.91
C GLY A 11 -2.32 -5.45 -3.51
N LEU A 12 -3.39 -6.17 -3.19
CA LEU A 12 -3.44 -6.99 -1.99
C LEU A 12 -3.04 -8.42 -2.35
N LEU A 13 -1.85 -8.82 -1.91
CA LEU A 13 -1.35 -10.18 -2.03
C LEU A 13 -1.91 -11.02 -0.89
N THR A 14 -2.27 -12.27 -1.18
CA THR A 14 -2.73 -13.25 -0.20
C THR A 14 -1.92 -14.51 -0.37
N ASP A 15 -1.35 -15.02 0.72
CA ASP A 15 -0.65 -16.31 0.72
C ASP A 15 -1.58 -17.46 1.13
N ASP A 16 -1.15 -18.70 0.86
CA ASP A 16 -1.91 -19.92 1.15
C ASP A 16 -2.12 -20.18 2.65
N ALA A 17 -1.34 -19.55 3.54
CA ALA A 17 -1.52 -19.61 4.99
C ALA A 17 -2.52 -18.55 5.51
N GLY A 18 -3.13 -17.77 4.60
CA GLY A 18 -4.09 -16.72 4.93
C GLY A 18 -3.44 -15.42 5.37
N GLY A 19 -2.12 -15.27 5.22
CA GLY A 19 -1.46 -13.99 5.41
C GLY A 19 -1.73 -13.06 4.22
N HIS A 20 -1.65 -11.75 4.50
CA HIS A 20 -1.93 -10.70 3.53
C HIS A 20 -0.76 -9.71 3.51
N ALA A 21 -0.36 -9.29 2.32
CA ALA A 21 0.63 -8.24 2.10
C ALA A 21 0.08 -7.17 1.15
N LEU A 22 0.44 -5.91 1.39
CA LEU A 22 0.12 -4.80 0.51
C LEU A 22 1.35 -4.48 -0.33
N GLU A 23 1.23 -4.67 -1.64
CA GLU A 23 2.21 -4.22 -2.63
C GLU A 23 1.77 -2.85 -3.15
N VAL A 24 2.67 -1.87 -3.13
CA VAL A 24 2.45 -0.57 -3.75
C VAL A 24 3.52 -0.39 -4.82
N GLY A 25 3.07 -0.27 -6.07
CA GLY A 25 3.94 -0.04 -7.21
C GLY A 25 4.64 1.32 -7.12
N ALA A 26 5.72 1.47 -7.88
CA ALA A 26 6.49 2.71 -7.88
C ALA A 26 5.62 3.91 -8.33
N TYR A 27 5.79 5.05 -7.67
CA TYR A 27 5.11 6.28 -8.04
C TYR A 27 5.97 7.51 -7.75
N ARG A 28 5.72 8.57 -8.50
CA ARG A 28 6.32 9.89 -8.27
C ARG A 28 5.23 10.87 -7.87
N THR A 29 5.41 11.52 -6.72
CA THR A 29 4.62 12.69 -6.37
C THR A 29 5.10 13.86 -7.22
N ALA A 30 4.24 14.79 -7.63
CA ALA A 30 4.69 15.99 -8.36
C ALA A 30 5.43 17.01 -7.47
N ALA A 31 5.69 16.68 -6.20
CA ALA A 31 6.67 17.36 -5.36
C ALA A 31 8.08 16.80 -5.64
N GLY A 32 8.19 15.83 -6.57
CA GLY A 32 9.42 15.19 -6.97
C GLY A 32 9.80 13.98 -6.12
N THR A 33 9.02 13.63 -5.09
CA THR A 33 9.30 12.45 -4.27
C THR A 33 9.03 11.20 -5.09
N GLU A 34 10.07 10.44 -5.34
CA GLU A 34 9.98 9.12 -5.96
C GLU A 34 9.94 8.05 -4.88
N MET A 35 8.97 7.15 -5.00
CA MET A 35 8.88 5.96 -4.18
C MET A 35 9.03 4.75 -5.10
N HIS A 36 10.03 3.92 -4.83
CA HIS A 36 10.16 2.62 -5.47
C HIS A 36 9.06 1.68 -4.99
N GLU A 37 8.83 0.62 -5.76
CA GLU A 37 7.96 -0.46 -5.35
C GLU A 37 8.33 -0.94 -3.94
N ARG A 38 7.31 -1.15 -3.11
CA ARG A 38 7.50 -1.61 -1.76
C ARG A 38 6.33 -2.48 -1.32
N ILE A 39 6.66 -3.51 -0.57
CA ILE A 39 5.71 -4.46 -0.01
C ILE A 39 5.69 -4.31 1.50
N TRP A 40 4.51 -4.32 2.10
CA TRP A 40 4.34 -4.38 3.55
C TRP A 40 3.52 -5.59 3.92
N THR A 41 3.89 -6.23 5.03
CA THR A 41 2.97 -7.14 5.72
C THR A 41 1.72 -6.39 6.14
N THR A 42 0.57 -7.06 6.20
CA THR A 42 -0.65 -6.47 6.78
C THR A 42 -0.98 -7.15 8.11
N ARG A 43 -1.42 -6.35 9.07
CA ARG A 43 -1.81 -6.81 10.41
C ARG A 43 -3.32 -6.93 10.58
N ALA A 44 -4.07 -6.10 9.86
CA ALA A 44 -5.52 -6.14 9.86
C ALA A 44 -6.08 -5.50 8.60
N ILE A 45 -7.24 -5.99 8.18
CA ILE A 45 -8.04 -5.41 7.10
C ILE A 45 -9.45 -5.25 7.64
N GLU A 46 -9.92 -4.01 7.73
CA GLU A 46 -11.21 -3.65 8.29
C GLU A 46 -12.06 -2.97 7.21
N PRO A 47 -13.38 -3.24 7.12
CA PRO A 47 -14.27 -2.49 6.24
C PRO A 47 -14.27 -1.00 6.59
N HIS A 48 -14.27 -0.11 5.60
CA HIS A 48 -14.29 1.33 5.84
C HIS A 48 -15.00 2.10 4.72
N GLY A 49 -16.30 2.34 4.91
CA GLY A 49 -17.15 2.98 3.89
C GLY A 49 -17.17 2.14 2.61
N GLU A 50 -16.90 2.78 1.47
CA GLU A 50 -16.78 2.11 0.17
C GLU A 50 -15.44 1.38 -0.03
N GLY A 51 -14.52 1.46 0.93
CA GLY A 51 -13.18 0.90 0.86
C GLY A 51 -12.84 -0.03 2.02
N ARG A 52 -11.55 -0.31 2.15
CA ARG A 52 -10.98 -1.05 3.27
C ARG A 52 -9.91 -0.20 3.94
N ARG A 53 -9.86 -0.28 5.27
CA ARG A 53 -8.76 0.24 6.07
C ARG A 53 -7.78 -0.89 6.31
N ILE A 54 -6.53 -0.69 5.92
CA ILE A 54 -5.47 -1.70 6.06
C ILE A 54 -4.46 -1.20 7.09
N LYS A 55 -4.21 -1.98 8.13
CA LYS A 55 -3.14 -1.72 9.10
C LYS A 55 -1.88 -2.41 8.62
N LEU A 56 -0.87 -1.62 8.24
CA LEU A 56 0.41 -2.13 7.77
C LEU A 56 1.30 -2.59 8.93
N GLY A 57 2.04 -3.66 8.70
CA GLY A 57 3.16 -4.11 9.51
C GLY A 57 4.49 -3.63 8.92
N PRO A 58 5.62 -4.27 9.27
CA PRO A 58 6.91 -3.93 8.68
C PRO A 58 6.91 -4.07 7.15
N ALA A 59 7.67 -3.20 6.50
CA ALA A 59 8.03 -3.34 5.10
C ALA A 59 8.90 -4.59 4.92
N LEU A 60 8.67 -5.32 3.83
CA LEU A 60 9.53 -6.42 3.44
C LEU A 60 10.78 -5.89 2.72
N PRO A 61 11.92 -6.61 2.82
CA PRO A 61 13.15 -6.27 2.10
C PRO A 61 12.97 -6.30 0.58
#